data_AF-A0A2H0LL32-F1
#
_entry.id   AF-A0A2H0LL32-F1
#
_cell.length_a   1.000
_cell.length_b   1.000
_cell.length_c   1.000
_cell.angle_alpha   90.00
_cell.angle_beta   90.00
_cell.angle_gamma   90.00
#
_symmetry.space_group_name_H-M   'P 1'
#
loop_
_entity.id
_entity.type
_entity.pdbx_description
1 polymer ?
#
loop_
_entity_poly.entity_id
_entity_poly.type
_entity_poly.pdbx_seq_one_letter_code
_entity_poly.pdbx_strand_id
1 'polypeptide(L)'
;MSRFKKTSAGLIGLLVALVSTAQAVEPPPGGLPIRTPQDEAPSASTPAPIALSPSQIFTLPAEGVERIAIGNPNVLDVTIVSPNELLLQAKGGGTSDLFVWDAQGQRRFIVTVVDPQSTAAADQLMELKEILQQLELNGVNVTMRGDRYFLSGAVDSEVQFAQLE
;
A
#
# COMPACT_ATOMS: atom_id res chain seq x y z
N MET A 1 51.65 -20.45 -34.21
CA MET A 1 52.56 -20.80 -33.08
C MET A 1 53.52 -19.64 -32.86
N SER A 2 53.18 -18.73 -31.96
CA SER A 2 53.67 -18.65 -30.57
C SER A 2 55.08 -18.08 -30.43
N ARG A 3 55.12 -16.79 -30.06
CA ARG A 3 56.22 -15.91 -29.61
C ARG A 3 55.44 -14.79 -28.86
N PHE A 4 55.71 -14.30 -27.66
CA PHE A 4 56.89 -14.21 -26.81
C PHE A 4 56.40 -13.84 -25.39
N LYS A 5 57.06 -14.34 -24.34
CA LYS A 5 56.91 -13.85 -22.96
C LYS A 5 57.68 -12.53 -22.78
N LYS A 6 57.13 -11.57 -22.05
CA LYS A 6 57.91 -10.62 -21.23
C LYS A 6 57.06 -10.06 -20.08
N THR A 7 57.68 -10.05 -18.90
CA THR A 7 57.13 -9.76 -17.57
C THR A 7 57.48 -8.35 -17.08
N SER A 8 56.76 -7.95 -16.02
CA SER A 8 57.06 -6.89 -15.04
C SER A 8 56.70 -5.47 -15.47
N ALA A 9 56.23 -4.55 -14.61
CA ALA A 9 55.68 -4.49 -13.26
C ALA A 9 55.50 -2.97 -13.02
N GLY A 10 54.54 -2.50 -12.24
CA GLY A 10 54.60 -1.14 -11.69
C GLY A 10 53.32 -0.32 -11.72
N LEU A 11 52.68 -0.34 -10.56
CA LEU A 11 51.66 0.51 -9.95
C LEU A 11 51.79 2.04 -10.20
N ILE A 12 50.67 2.73 -9.95
CA ILE A 12 50.49 4.14 -9.48
C ILE A 12 49.98 5.14 -10.52
N GLY A 13 48.84 5.79 -10.19
CA GLY A 13 48.72 7.23 -10.43
C GLY A 13 47.47 7.74 -11.16
N LEU A 14 46.39 7.87 -10.40
CA LEU A 14 45.28 8.82 -10.54
C LEU A 14 45.65 10.16 -11.26
N LEU A 15 44.86 10.60 -12.26
CA LEU A 15 44.34 11.98 -12.31
C LEU A 15 43.22 12.17 -13.36
N VAL A 16 42.10 12.70 -12.87
CA VAL A 16 40.90 13.13 -13.58
C VAL A 16 41.17 14.45 -14.30
N ALA A 17 40.69 14.60 -15.54
CA ALA A 17 40.32 15.91 -16.07
C ALA A 17 39.10 15.78 -17.00
N LEU A 18 38.02 16.44 -16.59
CA LEU A 18 36.75 16.52 -17.29
C LEU A 18 36.92 17.20 -18.66
N VAL A 19 36.32 16.63 -19.69
CA VAL A 19 35.96 17.37 -20.90
C VAL A 19 34.46 17.58 -20.86
N SER A 20 34.02 18.82 -20.71
CA SER A 20 32.68 19.22 -21.16
C SER A 20 32.70 20.70 -21.52
N THR A 21 32.87 20.97 -22.81
CA THR A 21 32.70 22.29 -23.40
C THR A 21 31.22 22.62 -23.43
N ALA A 22 30.82 23.69 -22.75
CA ALA A 22 29.50 24.29 -22.84
C ALA A 22 29.20 24.70 -24.28
N GLN A 23 28.07 24.25 -24.83
CA GLN A 23 27.44 24.90 -25.97
C GLN A 23 26.11 25.49 -25.51
N ALA A 24 26.06 26.82 -25.48
CA ALA A 24 24.84 27.59 -25.33
C ALA A 24 24.04 27.49 -26.64
N VAL A 25 22.83 26.94 -26.56
CA VAL A 25 21.86 26.94 -27.67
C VAL A 25 20.97 28.17 -27.49
N GLU A 26 21.04 29.11 -28.43
CA GLU A 26 20.10 30.24 -28.52
C GLU A 26 18.70 29.79 -28.95
N PRO A 27 17.63 30.46 -28.47
CA PRO A 27 16.25 30.13 -28.84
C PRO A 27 15.87 30.71 -30.22
N PRO A 28 15.12 29.99 -31.08
CA PRO A 28 14.55 30.57 -32.28
C PRO A 28 13.36 31.50 -31.96
N PRO A 29 13.20 32.63 -32.70
CA PRO A 29 12.12 33.58 -32.50
C PRO A 29 10.86 33.08 -33.23
N GLY A 30 9.82 32.73 -32.49
CA GLY A 30 8.56 32.31 -33.09
C GLY A 30 7.61 31.74 -32.07
N GLY A 31 6.72 32.60 -31.53
CA GLY A 31 5.68 32.19 -30.59
C GLY A 31 4.76 31.14 -31.18
N LEU A 32 4.70 29.99 -30.50
CA LEU A 32 3.61 29.03 -30.58
C LEU A 32 2.97 28.99 -29.18
N PRO A 33 1.63 28.92 -29.07
CA PRO A 33 0.96 28.90 -27.78
C PRO A 33 1.50 27.75 -26.95
N ILE A 34 1.93 28.05 -25.73
CA ILE A 34 2.22 27.04 -24.71
C ILE A 34 0.90 26.29 -24.52
N ARG A 35 0.74 25.15 -25.19
CA ARG A 35 -0.15 24.11 -24.68
C ARG A 35 0.53 23.66 -23.41
N THR A 36 0.07 24.18 -22.28
CA THR A 36 0.24 23.46 -21.03
C THR A 36 -0.19 22.02 -21.32
N PRO A 37 0.59 21.01 -20.93
CA PRO A 37 0.02 19.74 -20.56
C PRO A 37 -0.88 20.05 -19.35
N GLN A 38 -2.05 20.63 -19.62
CA GLN A 38 -3.26 20.31 -18.90
C GLN A 38 -3.58 18.90 -19.38
N ASP A 39 -2.71 17.97 -18.96
CA ASP A 39 -3.03 16.58 -18.79
C ASP A 39 -4.07 16.63 -17.69
N GLU A 40 -5.30 16.81 -18.14
CA GLU A 40 -6.51 16.58 -17.39
C GLU A 40 -6.44 15.09 -17.05
N ALA A 41 -5.64 14.76 -16.02
CA ALA A 41 -5.82 13.54 -15.28
C ALA A 41 -7.31 13.56 -14.94
N PRO A 42 -8.12 12.63 -15.46
CA PRO A 42 -9.51 12.60 -15.09
C PRO A 42 -9.49 12.55 -13.56
N SER A 43 -10.15 13.51 -12.93
CA SER A 43 -10.53 13.40 -11.53
C SER A 43 -11.28 12.09 -11.43
N ALA A 44 -10.52 11.03 -11.13
CA ALA A 44 -11.06 9.73 -10.83
C ALA A 44 -11.82 9.99 -9.54
N SER A 45 -13.13 10.22 -9.67
CA SER A 45 -14.06 10.18 -8.59
C SER A 45 -13.87 8.81 -7.96
N THR A 46 -13.02 8.72 -6.94
CA THR A 46 -12.76 7.45 -6.26
C THR A 46 -14.13 6.98 -5.77
N PRO A 47 -14.68 5.88 -6.30
CA PRO A 47 -15.99 5.44 -5.90
C PRO A 47 -15.95 5.18 -4.39
N ALA A 48 -16.99 5.67 -3.70
CA ALA A 48 -17.08 5.52 -2.25
C ALA A 48 -16.95 4.03 -1.88
N PRO A 49 -16.13 3.68 -0.87
CA PRO A 49 -15.92 2.30 -0.50
C PRO A 49 -17.21 1.67 0.05
N ILE A 50 -17.47 0.43 -0.31
CA ILE A 50 -18.57 -0.37 0.22
C ILE A 50 -18.11 -0.96 1.56
N ALA A 51 -18.69 -0.50 2.67
CA ALA A 51 -18.39 -1.01 4.00
C ALA A 51 -19.39 -2.10 4.40
N LEU A 52 -18.90 -3.28 4.78
CA LEU A 52 -19.69 -4.44 5.19
C LEU A 52 -19.21 -4.99 6.53
N SER A 53 -20.07 -5.74 7.22
CA SER A 53 -19.71 -6.59 8.36
C SER A 53 -19.53 -8.05 7.90
N PRO A 54 -18.77 -8.90 8.63
CA PRO A 54 -18.70 -10.32 8.34
C PRO A 54 -20.08 -10.97 8.25
N SER A 55 -20.25 -11.91 7.31
CA SER A 55 -21.52 -12.55 6.95
C SER A 55 -22.61 -11.61 6.40
N GLN A 56 -22.32 -10.33 6.18
CA GLN A 56 -23.26 -9.42 5.54
C GLN A 56 -23.35 -9.72 4.04
N ILE A 57 -24.58 -9.69 3.53
CA ILE A 57 -24.88 -9.76 2.10
C ILE A 57 -25.23 -8.36 1.61
N PHE A 58 -24.61 -7.94 0.50
CA PHE A 58 -24.91 -6.69 -0.17
C PHE A 58 -25.26 -6.93 -1.64
N THR A 59 -26.41 -6.41 -2.05
CA THR A 59 -26.83 -6.42 -3.45
C THR A 59 -26.19 -5.24 -4.18
N LEU A 60 -25.40 -5.53 -5.20
CA LEU A 60 -24.83 -4.54 -6.10
C LEU A 60 -25.56 -4.58 -7.46
N PRO A 61 -26.23 -3.49 -7.86
CA PRO A 61 -26.83 -3.37 -9.19
C PRO A 61 -25.77 -3.36 -10.30
N ALA A 62 -26.08 -4.07 -11.38
CA ALA A 62 -25.32 -4.10 -12.62
C ALA A 62 -26.26 -4.17 -13.83
N GLU A 63 -25.72 -4.11 -15.04
CA GLU A 63 -26.53 -4.19 -16.27
C GLU A 63 -25.85 -5.12 -17.27
N GLY A 64 -26.34 -6.35 -17.43
CA GLY A 64 -25.72 -7.32 -18.34
C GLY A 64 -24.28 -7.67 -17.96
N VAL A 65 -24.08 -8.22 -16.75
CA VAL A 65 -22.75 -8.63 -16.28
C VAL A 65 -22.10 -9.63 -17.24
N GLU A 66 -20.93 -9.27 -17.76
CA GLU A 66 -20.13 -10.13 -18.64
C GLU A 66 -19.03 -10.86 -17.88
N ARG A 67 -18.40 -10.19 -16.91
CA ARG A 67 -17.27 -10.70 -16.14
C ARG A 67 -17.16 -10.02 -14.79
N ILE A 68 -16.63 -10.75 -13.82
CA ILE A 68 -16.21 -10.21 -12.52
C ILE A 68 -14.77 -10.65 -12.21
N ALA A 69 -14.06 -9.86 -11.40
CA ALA A 69 -12.79 -10.25 -10.79
C ALA A 69 -12.73 -9.76 -9.36
N ILE A 70 -12.27 -10.63 -8.46
CA ILE A 70 -12.17 -10.36 -7.03
C ILE A 70 -10.69 -10.34 -6.65
N GLY A 71 -10.24 -9.27 -6.00
CA GLY A 71 -8.86 -9.10 -5.56
C GLY A 71 -8.49 -10.01 -4.39
N ASN A 72 -9.36 -10.07 -3.38
CA ASN A 72 -9.15 -10.93 -2.20
C ASN A 72 -10.39 -11.81 -1.92
N PRO A 73 -10.38 -13.11 -2.31
CA PRO A 73 -11.50 -14.03 -2.11
C PRO A 73 -11.66 -14.52 -0.66
N ASN A 74 -10.73 -14.20 0.24
CA ASN A 74 -10.88 -14.48 1.68
C ASN A 74 -11.73 -13.41 2.38
N VAL A 75 -11.80 -12.20 1.82
CA VAL A 75 -12.57 -11.06 2.36
C VAL A 75 -13.96 -11.00 1.73
N LEU A 76 -14.05 -11.23 0.42
CA LEU A 76 -15.27 -11.03 -0.35
C LEU A 76 -15.51 -12.20 -1.31
N ASP A 77 -16.73 -12.69 -1.36
CA ASP A 77 -17.22 -13.57 -2.42
C ASP A 77 -18.35 -12.87 -3.19
N VAL A 78 -18.50 -13.20 -4.48
CA VAL A 78 -19.49 -12.55 -5.35
C VAL A 78 -20.18 -13.58 -6.22
N THR A 79 -21.52 -13.58 -6.14
CA THR A 79 -22.38 -14.45 -6.95
C THR A 79 -23.25 -13.60 -7.87
N ILE A 80 -23.26 -13.93 -9.15
CA ILE A 80 -24.20 -13.35 -10.12
C ILE A 80 -25.55 -14.04 -9.91
N VAL A 81 -26.57 -13.31 -9.44
CA VAL A 81 -27.92 -13.87 -9.22
C VAL A 81 -28.89 -13.56 -10.35
N SER A 82 -28.62 -12.49 -11.10
CA SER A 82 -29.29 -12.19 -12.36
C SER A 82 -28.32 -11.42 -13.26
N PRO A 83 -28.65 -11.24 -14.56
CA PRO A 83 -27.83 -10.40 -15.45
C PRO A 83 -27.60 -8.98 -14.93
N ASN A 84 -28.47 -8.48 -14.04
CA ASN A 84 -28.45 -7.10 -13.55
C ASN A 84 -28.15 -6.99 -12.04
N GLU A 85 -27.77 -8.08 -11.40
CA GLU A 85 -27.65 -8.12 -9.94
C GLU A 85 -26.55 -9.07 -9.47
N LEU A 86 -25.68 -8.53 -8.60
CA LEU A 86 -24.60 -9.24 -7.93
C LEU A 86 -24.88 -9.31 -6.43
N LEU A 87 -24.69 -10.47 -5.83
CA LEU A 87 -24.64 -10.63 -4.38
C LEU A 87 -23.20 -10.67 -3.90
N LEU A 88 -22.82 -9.70 -3.10
CA LEU A 88 -21.54 -9.63 -2.40
C LEU A 88 -21.71 -10.25 -1.01
N GLN A 89 -20.97 -11.32 -0.72
CA GLN A 89 -20.91 -11.96 0.59
C GLN A 89 -19.59 -11.60 1.27
N ALA A 90 -19.68 -10.85 2.37
CA ALA A 90 -18.53 -10.56 3.22
C ALA A 90 -18.14 -11.80 4.03
N LYS A 91 -16.91 -12.30 3.86
CA LYS A 91 -16.43 -13.52 4.51
C LYS A 91 -15.66 -13.24 5.79
N GLY A 92 -14.70 -12.32 5.75
CA GLY A 92 -13.84 -11.98 6.88
C GLY A 92 -13.31 -10.56 6.79
N GLY A 93 -12.81 -10.04 7.91
CA GLY A 93 -12.31 -8.67 7.98
C GLY A 93 -11.16 -8.38 7.01
N GLY A 94 -11.16 -7.20 6.40
CA GLY A 94 -10.12 -6.74 5.47
C GLY A 94 -10.66 -5.91 4.30
N THR A 95 -9.85 -5.74 3.27
CA THR A 95 -10.22 -5.00 2.05
C THR A 95 -10.06 -5.87 0.81
N SER A 96 -10.98 -5.74 -0.14
CA SER A 96 -10.98 -6.43 -1.44
C SER A 96 -11.38 -5.48 -2.56
N ASP A 97 -10.68 -5.54 -3.68
CA ASP A 97 -11.11 -4.92 -4.92
C ASP A 97 -12.09 -5.83 -5.65
N LEU A 98 -13.19 -5.27 -6.14
CA LEU A 98 -14.13 -5.93 -7.04
C LEU A 98 -14.14 -5.18 -8.37
N PHE A 99 -13.81 -5.87 -9.46
CA PHE A 99 -13.98 -5.38 -10.81
C PHE A 99 -15.20 -6.03 -11.45
N VAL A 100 -16.07 -5.21 -12.02
CA VAL A 100 -17.27 -5.65 -12.74
C VAL A 100 -17.18 -5.11 -14.17
N TRP A 101 -17.32 -5.99 -15.15
CA TRP A 101 -17.54 -5.63 -16.54
C TRP A 101 -19.00 -5.88 -16.86
N ASP A 102 -19.72 -4.80 -17.14
CA ASP A 102 -21.13 -4.79 -17.49
C ASP A 102 -21.37 -3.86 -18.68
N ALA A 103 -22.63 -3.63 -19.07
CA ALA A 103 -22.99 -2.78 -20.20
C ALA A 103 -22.52 -1.32 -20.05
N GLN A 104 -22.19 -0.87 -18.84
CA GLN A 104 -21.63 0.47 -18.57
C GLN A 104 -20.10 0.50 -18.66
N GLY A 105 -19.47 -0.65 -18.93
CA GLY A 105 -18.03 -0.83 -19.04
C GLY A 105 -17.42 -1.44 -17.78
N GLN A 106 -16.15 -1.12 -17.51
CA GLN A 106 -15.45 -1.63 -16.34
C GLN A 106 -15.64 -0.70 -15.14
N ARG A 107 -16.23 -1.21 -14.07
CA ARG A 107 -16.37 -0.53 -12.77
C ARG A 107 -15.50 -1.21 -11.72
N ARG A 108 -14.83 -0.40 -10.89
CA ARG A 108 -14.03 -0.87 -9.73
C ARG A 108 -14.74 -0.46 -8.45
N PHE A 109 -14.89 -1.40 -7.52
CA PHE A 109 -15.42 -1.18 -6.19
C PHE A 109 -14.38 -1.58 -5.16
N ILE A 110 -14.17 -0.73 -4.16
CA ILE A 110 -13.35 -1.06 -2.99
C ILE A 110 -14.31 -1.52 -1.91
N VAL A 111 -14.22 -2.80 -1.51
CA VAL A 111 -15.07 -3.37 -0.46
C VAL A 111 -14.23 -3.56 0.80
N THR A 112 -14.65 -2.93 1.89
CA THR A 112 -14.01 -3.06 3.20
C THR A 112 -14.95 -3.79 4.14
N VAL A 113 -14.53 -4.95 4.62
CA VAL A 113 -15.23 -5.70 5.65
C VAL A 113 -14.62 -5.33 6.99
N VAL A 114 -15.40 -4.64 7.82
CA VAL A 114 -15.01 -4.27 9.18
C VAL A 114 -15.65 -5.29 10.12
N ASP A 115 -14.81 -6.10 10.74
CA ASP A 115 -15.27 -7.00 11.79
C ASP A 115 -15.21 -6.28 13.14
N PRO A 116 -16.35 -5.87 13.74
CA PRO A 116 -16.36 -5.25 15.07
C PRO A 116 -15.96 -6.21 16.19
N GLN A 117 -15.88 -7.52 15.90
CA GLN A 117 -15.36 -8.57 16.77
C GLN A 117 -13.94 -9.00 16.39
N SER A 118 -13.29 -8.36 15.41
CA SER A 118 -11.82 -8.40 15.29
C SER A 118 -11.23 -7.56 16.41
N THR A 119 -11.39 -8.11 17.61
CA THR A 119 -10.77 -7.71 18.84
C THR A 119 -9.29 -8.01 18.81
N ALA A 120 -8.72 -8.66 17.79
CA ALA A 120 -7.29 -8.98 17.73
C ALA A 120 -6.39 -7.79 18.11
N ALA A 121 -6.60 -6.62 17.52
CA ALA A 121 -5.80 -5.43 17.88
C ALA A 121 -6.10 -4.90 19.29
N ALA A 122 -7.34 -5.02 19.77
CA ALA A 122 -7.77 -4.57 21.10
C ALA A 122 -7.34 -5.53 22.22
N ASP A 123 -7.40 -6.84 21.96
CA ASP A 123 -6.97 -7.95 22.79
C ASP A 123 -5.44 -7.97 22.87
N GLN A 124 -4.74 -7.84 21.75
CA GLN A 124 -3.27 -7.68 21.73
C GLN A 124 -2.83 -6.42 22.49
N LEU A 125 -3.60 -5.33 22.40
CA LEU A 125 -3.33 -4.12 23.16
C LEU A 125 -3.62 -4.32 24.66
N MET A 126 -4.61 -5.13 25.01
CA MET A 126 -4.94 -5.46 26.40
C MET A 126 -3.88 -6.39 27.01
N GLU A 127 -3.48 -7.44 26.30
CA GLU A 127 -2.38 -8.34 26.66
C GLU A 127 -1.05 -7.58 26.81
N LEU A 128 -0.74 -6.68 25.87
CA LEU A 128 0.47 -5.84 25.97
C LEU A 128 0.40 -4.89 27.17
N LYS A 129 -0.78 -4.33 27.50
CA LYS A 129 -0.96 -3.52 28.71
C LYS A 129 -0.80 -4.34 29.98
N GLU A 130 -1.29 -5.57 30.01
CA GLU A 130 -1.12 -6.49 31.14
C GLU A 130 0.36 -6.84 31.36
N ILE A 131 1.11 -7.14 30.28
CA ILE A 131 2.56 -7.39 30.36
C ILE A 131 3.30 -6.15 30.87
N LEU A 132 2.99 -4.96 30.37
CA LEU A 132 3.62 -3.72 30.84
C LEU A 132 3.32 -3.44 32.32
N GLN A 133 2.11 -3.76 32.80
CA GLN A 133 1.75 -3.66 34.21
C GLN A 133 2.52 -4.67 35.07
N GLN A 134 2.68 -5.92 34.60
CA GLN A 134 3.48 -6.94 35.28
C GLN A 134 4.96 -6.57 35.39
N LEU A 135 5.49 -5.82 34.42
CA LEU A 135 6.85 -5.31 34.40
C LEU A 135 6.99 -3.96 35.13
N GLU A 136 5.93 -3.47 35.78
CA GLU A 136 5.89 -2.17 36.48
C GLU A 136 6.20 -0.96 35.57
N LEU A 137 6.01 -1.10 34.26
CA LEU A 137 6.30 -0.10 33.23
C LEU A 137 5.14 0.88 33.03
N ASN A 138 4.65 1.46 34.12
CA ASN A 138 3.46 2.32 34.14
C ASN A 138 3.66 3.65 33.37
N GLY A 139 4.91 4.04 33.09
CA GLY A 139 5.28 5.20 32.28
C GLY A 139 5.29 4.98 30.77
N VAL A 140 5.06 3.74 30.30
CA VAL A 140 5.14 3.35 28.89
C VAL A 140 3.76 3.39 28.23
N ASN A 141 3.63 4.21 27.18
CA ASN A 141 2.45 4.32 26.35
C ASN A 141 2.61 3.48 25.09
N VAL A 142 1.56 2.73 24.74
CA VAL A 142 1.49 1.93 23.52
C VAL A 142 0.56 2.59 22.53
N THR A 143 1.05 2.84 21.31
CA THR A 143 0.25 3.33 20.19
C THR A 143 0.40 2.40 18.99
N MET A 144 -0.70 2.03 18.37
CA MET A 144 -0.68 1.25 17.13
C MET A 144 -0.67 2.20 15.92
N ARG A 145 0.24 1.98 14.98
CA ARG A 145 0.23 2.65 13.67
C ARG A 145 0.36 1.62 12.56
N GLY A 146 -0.70 1.47 11.77
CA GLY A 146 -0.80 0.39 10.78
C GLY A 146 -0.79 -0.95 11.50
N ASP A 147 0.15 -1.82 11.14
CA ASP A 147 0.34 -3.17 11.69
C ASP A 147 1.46 -3.26 12.74
N ARG A 148 1.91 -2.12 13.29
CA ARG A 148 3.02 -2.07 14.25
C ARG A 148 2.64 -1.35 15.53
N TYR A 149 3.08 -1.93 16.66
CA TYR A 149 3.02 -1.29 17.97
C TYR A 149 4.26 -0.43 18.20
N PHE A 150 4.04 0.78 18.71
CA PHE A 150 5.08 1.70 19.14
C PHE A 150 4.94 1.90 20.64
N LEU A 151 6.02 1.64 21.36
CA LEU A 151 6.12 1.89 22.79
C LEU A 151 6.91 3.19 23.01
N SER A 152 6.40 4.09 23.85
CA SER A 152 7.05 5.37 24.14
C SER A 152 6.75 5.80 25.57
N GLY A 153 7.75 6.28 26.30
CA GLY A 153 7.59 6.63 27.69
C GLY A 153 8.91 6.70 28.44
N ALA A 154 8.81 6.90 29.75
CA ALA A 154 9.94 6.80 30.66
C ALA A 154 9.87 5.48 31.44
N VAL A 155 11.02 4.88 31.68
CA VAL A 155 11.20 3.74 32.59
C VAL A 155 12.01 4.23 33.79
N ASP A 156 11.70 3.71 34.96
CA ASP A 156 12.27 4.20 36.23
C ASP A 156 13.67 3.61 36.51
N SER A 157 14.06 2.56 35.78
CA SER A 157 15.39 1.95 35.93
C SER A 157 15.96 1.34 34.63
N GLU A 158 17.28 1.22 34.58
CA GLU A 158 18.01 0.54 33.50
C GLU A 158 17.63 -0.95 33.41
N VAL A 159 17.25 -1.57 34.53
CA VAL A 159 16.76 -2.95 34.61
C VAL A 159 15.42 -3.12 33.87
N GLN A 160 14.54 -2.13 33.96
CA GLN A 160 13.26 -2.10 33.24
C GLN A 160 13.43 -1.88 31.74
N PHE A 161 14.45 -1.13 31.32
CA PHE A 161 14.79 -0.97 29.90
C PHE A 161 15.28 -2.28 29.27
N ALA A 162 16.09 -3.07 30.00
CA ALA A 162 16.62 -4.34 29.52
C ALA A 162 15.55 -5.43 29.32
N GLN A 163 14.33 -5.25 29.84
CA GLN A 163 13.19 -6.16 29.65
C GLN A 163 12.37 -5.84 28.38
N LEU A 164 12.74 -4.78 27.65
CA LEU A 164 12.08 -4.35 26.42
C LEU A 164 12.85 -4.73 25.14
N GLU A 165 14.09 -5.26 25.27
CA GLU A 165 14.83 -5.92 24.17
C GLU A 165 14.48 -7.41 24.06
#